data_AF-A0A927TE52-F1
#
_entry.id   AF-A0A927TE52-F1
#
_cell.length_a   1.000
_cell.length_b   1.000
_cell.length_c   1.000
_cell.angle_alpha   90.00
_cell.angle_beta   90.00
_cell.angle_gamma   90.00
#
_symmetry.space_group_name_H-M   'P 1'
#
loop_
_entity.id
_entity.type
_entity.pdbx_description
1 polymer ?
#
loop_
_entity_poly.entity_id
_entity_poly.type
_entity_poly.pdbx_seq_one_letter_code
_entity_poly.pdbx_strand_id
1 'polypeptide(L)'
;MATEEDKLHKINYWAKLFKATSWEEIHMLTENKPIINEAAKTVVKLTAEEQIRLQCEAREDFLKTQNDVHYYYNTKLAEKDATIAEKDALIAELQQKLAEKNN
;
A
#
# COMPACT_ATOMS: atom_id res chain seq x y z
N MET A 1 -8.02 22.85 -31.57
CA MET A 1 -8.51 24.02 -30.81
C MET A 1 -10.00 23.80 -30.52
N ALA A 2 -10.53 24.30 -29.41
CA ALA A 2 -11.96 24.15 -29.09
C ALA A 2 -12.84 24.81 -30.17
N THR A 3 -13.95 24.17 -30.54
CA THR A 3 -14.89 24.69 -31.53
C THR A 3 -15.64 25.91 -31.01
N GLU A 4 -16.29 26.67 -31.88
CA GLU A 4 -17.10 27.82 -31.46
C GLU A 4 -18.30 27.40 -30.59
N GLU A 5 -18.87 26.22 -30.86
CA GLU A 5 -19.91 25.60 -30.03
C GLU A 5 -19.38 25.24 -28.63
N ASP A 6 -18.17 24.67 -28.53
CA ASP A 6 -17.54 24.38 -27.23
C ASP A 6 -17.31 25.64 -26.38
N LYS A 7 -16.97 26.75 -27.03
CA LYS A 7 -16.76 28.04 -26.36
C LYS A 7 -18.10 28.64 -25.92
N LEU A 8 -19.14 28.52 -26.74
CA LEU A 8 -20.51 28.98 -26.42
C LEU A 8 -21.04 28.26 -25.18
N HIS A 9 -20.85 26.94 -25.10
CA HIS A 9 -21.25 26.13 -23.95
C HIS A 9 -20.23 26.11 -22.81
N LYS A 10 -19.12 26.87 -22.93
CA LYS A 10 -18.06 26.97 -21.92
C LYS A 10 -17.40 25.62 -21.56
N ILE A 11 -17.52 24.63 -22.43
CA ILE A 11 -16.95 23.28 -22.27
C ILE A 11 -15.42 23.34 -22.25
N ASN A 12 -14.86 24.28 -23.00
CA ASN A 12 -13.43 24.56 -23.02
C ASN A 12 -12.85 24.93 -21.64
N TYR A 13 -13.64 25.50 -20.74
CA TYR A 13 -13.19 25.83 -19.38
C TYR A 13 -13.13 24.61 -18.47
N TRP A 14 -14.13 23.73 -18.55
CA TRP A 14 -14.12 22.45 -17.83
C TRP A 14 -12.98 21.55 -18.30
N ALA A 15 -12.75 21.48 -19.62
CA ALA A 15 -11.63 20.72 -20.17
C ALA A 15 -10.26 21.26 -19.70
N LYS A 16 -10.13 22.56 -19.46
CA LYS A 16 -8.92 23.15 -18.87
C LYS A 16 -8.79 22.82 -17.38
N LEU A 17 -9.89 22.87 -16.62
CA LEU A 17 -9.90 22.52 -15.20
C LEU A 17 -9.44 21.07 -14.98
N PHE A 18 -9.98 20.12 -15.74
CA PHE A 18 -9.62 18.71 -15.62
C PHE A 18 -8.22 18.36 -16.15
N LYS A 19 -7.60 19.26 -16.94
CA LYS A 19 -6.24 19.09 -17.45
C LYS A 19 -5.19 19.84 -16.63
N ALA A 20 -5.61 20.72 -15.72
CA ALA A 20 -4.70 21.46 -14.88
C ALA A 20 -3.92 20.48 -13.98
N THR A 21 -2.61 20.67 -13.92
CA THR A 21 -1.72 19.82 -13.11
C THR A 21 -1.18 20.55 -11.88
N SER A 22 -1.42 21.87 -11.78
CA SER A 22 -1.03 22.67 -10.64
C SER A 22 -2.20 23.44 -10.01
N TRP A 23 -2.03 23.78 -8.73
CA TRP A 23 -2.97 24.60 -7.99
C TRP A 23 -3.08 26.02 -8.53
N GLU A 24 -1.98 26.57 -9.04
CA GLU A 24 -1.96 27.90 -9.66
C GLU A 24 -2.78 27.92 -10.95
N GLU A 25 -2.69 26.86 -11.77
CA GLU A 25 -3.52 26.71 -12.97
C GLU A 25 -5.00 26.61 -12.62
N ILE A 26 -5.34 25.84 -11.60
CA ILE A 26 -6.71 25.72 -11.10
C ILE A 26 -7.20 27.09 -10.58
N HIS A 27 -6.40 27.81 -9.81
CA HIS A 27 -6.75 29.13 -9.27
C HIS A 27 -7.01 30.17 -10.37
N MET A 28 -6.13 30.23 -11.39
CA MET A 28 -6.31 31.12 -12.53
C MET A 28 -7.59 30.80 -13.35
N LEU A 29 -8.01 29.53 -13.38
CA LEU A 29 -9.22 29.11 -14.08
C LEU A 29 -10.51 29.39 -13.27
N THR A 30 -10.40 29.50 -11.95
CA THR A 30 -11.53 29.71 -11.03
C THR A 30 -11.76 31.19 -10.69
N GLU A 31 -10.76 32.05 -10.90
CA GLU A 31 -10.88 33.50 -10.74
C GLU A 31 -12.08 34.05 -11.54
N ASN A 32 -13.05 34.60 -10.82
CA ASN A 32 -14.31 35.15 -11.33
C ASN A 32 -15.33 34.12 -11.89
N LYS A 33 -15.24 32.82 -11.53
CA LYS A 33 -16.22 31.78 -11.91
C LYS A 33 -16.67 30.94 -10.71
N PRO A 34 -17.75 31.31 -10.00
CA PRO A 34 -18.18 30.66 -8.76
C PRO A 34 -18.41 29.14 -8.88
N ILE A 35 -19.07 28.68 -9.94
CA ILE A 35 -19.36 27.25 -10.17
C ILE A 35 -18.06 26.45 -10.39
N ILE A 36 -17.11 27.02 -11.13
CA ILE A 36 -15.81 26.39 -11.41
C ILE A 36 -14.97 26.34 -10.12
N ASN A 37 -15.05 27.40 -9.29
CA ASN A 37 -14.37 27.45 -8.00
C ASN A 37 -14.86 26.39 -7.01
N GLU A 38 -16.18 26.22 -6.87
CA GLU A 38 -16.75 25.18 -6.00
C GLU A 38 -16.43 23.77 -6.50
N ALA A 39 -16.47 23.55 -7.83
CA ALA A 39 -16.05 22.28 -8.42
C ALA A 39 -14.56 22.00 -8.17
N ALA A 40 -13.68 23.00 -8.31
CA ALA A 40 -12.25 22.87 -8.05
C ALA A 40 -11.95 22.48 -6.60
N LYS A 41 -12.59 23.14 -5.62
CA LYS A 41 -12.47 22.79 -4.20
C LYS A 41 -12.91 21.34 -3.94
N THR A 42 -13.98 20.90 -4.59
CA THR A 42 -14.50 19.53 -4.46
C THR A 42 -13.49 18.52 -5.02
N VAL A 43 -12.95 18.76 -6.22
CA VAL A 43 -11.95 17.88 -6.84
C VAL A 43 -10.70 17.76 -5.96
N VAL A 44 -10.23 18.87 -5.42
CA VAL A 44 -9.11 18.91 -4.48
C VAL A 44 -9.39 18.06 -3.24
N LYS A 45 -10.54 18.27 -2.61
CA LYS A 45 -10.94 17.52 -1.41
C LYS A 45 -10.97 16.02 -1.71
N LEU A 46 -11.62 15.62 -2.81
CA LEU A 46 -11.71 14.23 -3.24
C LEU A 46 -10.33 13.64 -3.53
N THR A 47 -9.42 14.41 -4.14
CA THR A 47 -8.05 13.98 -4.41
C THR A 47 -7.27 13.78 -3.12
N ALA A 48 -7.42 14.66 -2.13
CA ALA A 48 -6.77 14.52 -0.84
C ALA A 48 -7.30 13.30 -0.06
N GLU A 49 -8.63 13.08 -0.06
CA GLU A 49 -9.25 11.88 0.53
C GLU A 49 -8.76 10.60 -0.17
N GLU A 50 -8.65 10.62 -1.50
CA GLU A 50 -8.13 9.51 -2.29
C GLU A 50 -6.67 9.21 -1.95
N GLN A 51 -5.82 10.23 -1.83
CA GLN A 51 -4.42 10.07 -1.43
C GLN A 51 -4.29 9.42 -0.05
N ILE A 52 -5.12 9.83 0.91
CA ILE A 52 -5.14 9.22 2.25
C ILE A 52 -5.56 7.75 2.14
N ARG A 53 -6.62 7.44 1.37
CA ARG A 53 -7.07 6.06 1.16
C ARG A 53 -5.97 5.19 0.57
N LEU A 54 -5.29 5.65 -0.48
CA LEU A 54 -4.19 4.92 -1.12
C LEU A 54 -3.01 4.69 -0.16
N GLN A 55 -2.69 5.68 0.68
CA GLN A 55 -1.65 5.51 1.71
C GLN A 55 -2.06 4.49 2.76
N CYS A 56 -3.33 4.48 3.18
CA CYS A 56 -3.86 3.48 4.10
C CYS A 56 -3.80 2.07 3.51
N GLU A 57 -4.22 1.90 2.25
CA GLU A 57 -4.18 0.63 1.52
C GLU A 57 -2.74 0.11 1.38
N ALA A 58 -1.82 0.97 0.93
CA ALA A 58 -0.40 0.61 0.81
C ALA A 58 0.21 0.20 2.17
N ARG A 59 -0.22 0.85 3.26
CA ARG A 59 0.21 0.48 4.61
C ARG A 59 -0.35 -0.88 5.05
N GLU A 60 -1.62 -1.14 4.77
CA GLU A 60 -2.26 -2.43 5.07
C GLU A 60 -1.58 -3.57 4.32
N ASP A 61 -1.33 -3.40 3.02
CA ASP A 61 -0.65 -4.38 2.18
C ASP A 61 0.78 -4.67 2.66
N PHE A 62 1.52 -3.62 3.06
CA PHE A 62 2.84 -3.78 3.65
C PHE A 62 2.80 -4.61 4.93
N LEU A 63 1.88 -4.26 5.86
CA LEU A 63 1.75 -4.97 7.14
C LEU A 63 1.33 -6.42 6.95
N LYS A 64 0.40 -6.68 6.03
CA LYS A 64 -0.03 -8.04 5.68
C LYS A 64 1.15 -8.86 5.17
N THR A 65 1.90 -8.33 4.20
CA THR A 65 3.07 -9.00 3.65
C THR A 65 4.13 -9.26 4.72
N GLN A 66 4.40 -8.28 5.59
CA GLN A 66 5.36 -8.43 6.68
C GLN A 66 4.92 -9.51 7.69
N ASN A 67 3.65 -9.55 8.06
CA ASN A 67 3.10 -10.53 8.98
C ASN A 67 3.13 -11.95 8.38
N ASP A 68 2.80 -12.09 7.09
CA ASP A 68 2.84 -13.38 6.38
C ASP A 68 4.27 -13.94 6.35
N VAL A 69 5.25 -13.08 6.05
CA VAL A 69 6.67 -13.45 6.05
C VAL A 69 7.13 -13.85 7.46
N HIS A 70 6.77 -13.07 8.47
CA HIS A 70 7.13 -13.35 9.86
C HIS A 70 6.52 -14.68 10.33
N TYR A 71 5.24 -14.91 10.03
CA TYR A 71 4.55 -16.16 10.34
C TYR A 71 5.22 -17.36 9.68
N TYR A 72 5.54 -17.26 8.38
CA TYR A 72 6.23 -18.31 7.64
C TYR A 72 7.56 -18.68 8.29
N TYR A 73 8.42 -17.70 8.56
CA TYR A 73 9.73 -17.97 9.13
C TYR A 73 9.66 -18.49 10.57
N ASN A 74 8.77 -17.98 11.40
CA ASN A 74 8.59 -18.50 12.75
C ASN A 74 8.10 -19.95 12.76
N THR A 75 7.19 -20.29 11.85
CA THR A 75 6.74 -21.67 11.69
C THR A 75 7.91 -22.57 11.27
N LYS A 76 8.73 -22.13 10.31
CA LYS A 76 9.92 -22.88 9.88
C LYS A 76 11.00 -22.99 10.93
N LEU A 77 11.16 -21.98 11.77
CA LEU A 77 12.06 -22.04 12.93
C LEU A 77 11.58 -23.07 13.94
N ALA A 78 10.29 -23.04 14.30
CA ALA A 78 9.71 -23.99 15.23
C ALA A 78 9.81 -25.45 14.74
N GLU A 79 9.56 -25.70 13.45
CA GLU A 79 9.75 -27.03 12.84
C GLU A 79 11.21 -27.51 12.96
N LYS A 80 12.17 -26.62 12.73
CA LYS A 80 13.60 -26.94 12.84
C LYS A 80 14.02 -27.20 14.29
N ASP A 81 13.54 -26.38 15.23
CA ASP A 81 13.84 -26.55 16.65
C ASP A 81 13.30 -27.89 17.17
N ALA A 82 12.10 -28.28 16.75
CA ALA A 82 11.54 -29.61 17.06
C ALA A 82 12.41 -30.74 16.49
N THR A 83 12.85 -30.61 15.23
CA THR A 83 13.72 -31.61 14.59
C THR A 83 15.08 -31.71 15.30
N ILE A 84 15.63 -30.59 15.76
CA ILE A 84 16.89 -30.56 16.52
C ILE A 84 16.70 -31.26 17.86
N ALA A 85 15.62 -30.95 18.59
CA ALA A 85 15.32 -31.61 19.86
C ALA A 85 15.17 -33.14 19.72
N GLU A 86 14.51 -33.61 18.66
CA GLU A 86 14.40 -35.05 18.36
C GLU A 86 15.78 -35.68 18.11
N LYS A 87 16.63 -35.01 17.33
CA LYS A 87 17.99 -35.50 17.04
C LYS A 87 18.87 -35.51 18.29
N ASP A 88 18.79 -34.48 19.12
CA ASP A 88 19.56 -34.40 20.37
C ASP A 88 19.14 -35.51 21.34
N ALA A 89 17.84 -35.81 21.44
CA ALA A 89 17.34 -36.95 22.23
C ALA A 89 17.88 -38.29 21.70
N LEU A 90 17.84 -38.50 20.38
CA LEU A 90 18.36 -39.73 19.77
C LEU A 90 19.89 -39.88 19.98
N ILE A 91 20.64 -38.78 19.88
CA ILE A 91 22.08 -38.77 20.13
C ILE A 91 22.36 -39.16 21.59
N ALA A 92 21.62 -38.59 22.55
CA ALA A 92 21.76 -38.94 23.96
C ALA A 92 21.48 -40.43 24.21
N GLU A 93 20.43 -41.00 23.62
CA GLU A 93 20.14 -42.44 23.72
C GLU A 93 21.25 -43.31 23.13
N LEU A 94 21.79 -42.94 21.96
CA LEU A 94 22.86 -43.69 21.32
C LEU A 94 24.16 -43.62 22.13
N GLN A 95 24.48 -42.47 22.70
CA GLN A 95 25.62 -42.29 23.60
C GLN A 95 25.50 -43.16 24.84
N GLN A 96 24.30 -43.24 25.44
CA GLN A 96 24.05 -44.13 26.58
C GLN A 96 24.27 -45.60 26.22
N LYS A 97 23.67 -46.07 25.12
CA LYS A 97 23.83 -47.47 24.64
C LYS A 97 25.29 -47.83 24.34
N LEU A 98 26.07 -46.88 23.82
CA LEU A 98 27.51 -47.09 23.58
C LEU A 98 28.29 -47.18 24.89
N ALA A 99 27.97 -46.35 25.88
CA ALA A 99 28.60 -46.43 27.20
C ALA A 99 28.30 -47.76 27.90
N GLU A 100 27.07 -48.25 27.81
CA GLU A 100 26.66 -49.56 28.36
C GLU A 100 27.35 -50.75 27.69
N LYS A 101 27.68 -50.66 26.39
CA LYS A 101 28.41 -51.72 25.66
C LYS A 101 29.92 -51.75 25.90
N ASN A 102 30.50 -50.64 26.34
CA ASN A 102 31.94 -50.49 26.56
C ASN A 102 32.33 -50.71 28.04
N ASN A 103 31.37 -51.05 28.90
CA ASN A 103 31.53 -51.48 30.29
C ASN A 103 31.30 -53.00 30.39
#